data_AF-A0A524HYP5-F1
#
_entry.id   AF-A0A524HYP5-F1
#
_cell.length_a   1.000
_cell.length_b   1.000
_cell.length_c   1.000
_cell.angle_alpha   90.00
_cell.angle_beta   90.00
_cell.angle_gamma   90.00
#
_symmetry.space_group_name_H-M   'P 1'
#
loop_
_entity.id
_entity.type
_entity.pdbx_description
1 polymer ?
#
loop_
_entity_poly.entity_id
_entity_poly.type
_entity_poly.pdbx_seq_one_letter_code
_entity_poly.pdbx_strand_id
1 'polypeptide(L)'
;MASHDPQFEDRLNQEYDLKGRTRLAAYLSIGLYLLFIGLDAIYTPRYFLTFLFIRLGVVAAVGLILLVLSKTSSSRGVMNVALVLALVDAAAIAVMIYILGGFLSSYYQGLNIIVMGMIVLIPLALRWTIALYILVWIMYAVPSLVTYFLGQKPIVVDGVEIEVWRFVANNLVFLTAIIIVGAFGSSIMESIRRRELRGRLQLE
;
A
#
# COMPACT_ATOMS: atom_id res chain seq x y z
N MET A 1 -20.07 -20.38 -14.43
CA MET A 1 -18.75 -20.39 -13.77
C MET A 1 -17.71 -20.33 -14.87
N ALA A 2 -17.04 -19.19 -15.04
CA ALA A 2 -16.07 -19.01 -16.12
C ALA A 2 -14.82 -19.84 -15.81
N SER A 3 -14.46 -20.75 -16.72
CA SER A 3 -13.21 -21.49 -16.70
C SER A 3 -12.05 -20.50 -16.58
N HIS A 4 -11.19 -20.72 -15.59
CA HIS A 4 -9.98 -19.94 -15.37
C HIS A 4 -9.01 -20.25 -16.53
N ASP A 5 -9.06 -19.46 -17.59
CA ASP A 5 -8.18 -19.60 -18.76
C ASP A 5 -6.87 -18.82 -18.49
N PRO A 6 -5.74 -19.51 -18.25
CA PRO A 6 -4.46 -18.87 -17.94
C PRO A 6 -3.95 -18.04 -19.12
N GLN A 7 -4.29 -18.41 -20.36
CA GLN A 7 -3.84 -17.68 -21.56
C GLN A 7 -4.60 -16.36 -21.72
N PHE A 8 -5.86 -16.30 -21.31
CA PHE A 8 -6.64 -15.06 -21.28
C PHE A 8 -6.09 -14.08 -20.24
N GLU A 9 -5.70 -14.57 -19.06
CA GLU A 9 -5.11 -13.72 -18.02
C GLU A 9 -3.70 -13.22 -18.41
N ASP A 10 -2.88 -14.06 -19.05
CA ASP A 10 -1.57 -13.63 -19.53
C ASP A 10 -1.69 -12.57 -20.65
N ARG A 11 -2.67 -12.67 -21.56
CA ARG A 11 -2.96 -11.61 -22.55
C ARG A 11 -3.50 -10.33 -21.91
N LEU A 12 -4.41 -10.44 -20.94
CA LEU A 12 -4.95 -9.28 -20.22
C LEU A 12 -3.85 -8.49 -19.49
N ASN A 13 -2.87 -9.21 -18.92
CA ASN A 13 -1.74 -8.60 -18.22
C ASN A 13 -0.62 -8.13 -19.16
N GLN A 14 -0.55 -8.62 -20.40
CA GLN A 14 0.41 -8.17 -21.42
C GLN A 14 -0.10 -6.95 -22.21
N GLU A 15 -1.39 -6.89 -22.53
CA GLU A 15 -1.99 -5.72 -23.20
C GLU A 15 -1.95 -4.47 -22.32
N TYR A 16 -1.96 -4.64 -21.00
CA TYR A 16 -1.77 -3.54 -20.08
C TYR A 16 -0.29 -3.37 -19.75
N ASP A 17 0.23 -2.15 -19.85
CA ASP A 17 1.61 -1.81 -19.48
C ASP A 17 1.82 -1.85 -17.95
N LEU A 18 1.67 -3.05 -17.37
CA LEU A 18 1.86 -3.34 -15.95
C LEU A 18 3.27 -2.95 -15.52
N LYS A 19 4.24 -3.13 -16.43
CA LYS A 19 5.64 -2.75 -16.20
C LYS A 19 5.78 -1.23 -16.09
N GLY A 20 5.21 -0.45 -17.01
CA GLY A 20 5.23 1.01 -16.96
C GLY A 20 4.49 1.57 -15.76
N ARG A 21 3.32 1.00 -15.40
CA ARG A 21 2.57 1.41 -14.21
C ARG A 21 3.30 1.08 -12.91
N THR A 22 3.91 -0.10 -12.81
CA THR A 22 4.74 -0.47 -11.65
C THR A 22 5.96 0.45 -11.54
N ARG A 23 6.57 0.81 -12.67
CA ARG A 23 7.67 1.78 -12.71
C ARG A 23 7.21 3.17 -12.25
N LEU A 24 6.04 3.63 -12.69
CA LEU A 24 5.46 4.90 -12.23
C LEU A 24 5.19 4.88 -10.72
N ALA A 25 4.62 3.78 -10.21
CA ALA A 25 4.41 3.58 -8.79
C ALA A 25 5.72 3.62 -7.98
N ALA A 26 6.78 2.99 -8.50
CA ALA A 26 8.09 3.02 -7.86
C ALA A 26 8.71 4.43 -7.84
N TYR A 27 8.63 5.19 -8.94
CA TYR A 27 9.10 6.57 -8.95
C TYR A 27 8.28 7.47 -8.03
N LEU A 28 6.96 7.27 -7.99
CA LEU A 28 6.10 8.00 -7.06
C LEU A 28 6.45 7.66 -5.61
N SER A 29 6.69 6.38 -5.29
CA SER A 29 7.14 5.95 -3.96
C SER A 29 8.43 6.68 -3.56
N ILE A 30 9.47 6.65 -4.41
CA ILE A 30 10.72 7.37 -4.15
C ILE A 30 10.45 8.86 -3.91
N GLY A 31 9.67 9.51 -4.78
CA GLY A 31 9.34 10.93 -4.66
C GLY A 31 8.63 11.27 -3.36
N LEU A 32 7.61 10.49 -2.99
CA LEU A 32 6.85 10.68 -1.75
C LEU A 32 7.73 10.42 -0.51
N TYR A 33 8.51 9.34 -0.51
CA TYR A 33 9.39 9.01 0.60
C TYR A 33 10.45 10.10 0.83
N LEU A 34 11.01 10.68 -0.23
CA LEU A 34 11.95 11.80 -0.13
C LEU A 34 11.26 13.10 0.31
N LEU A 35 10.09 13.42 -0.26
CA LEU A 35 9.34 14.62 0.09
C LEU A 35 9.00 14.66 1.59
N PHE A 36 8.57 13.53 2.13
CA PHE A 36 8.20 13.43 3.54
C PHE A 36 9.40 13.44 4.51
N ILE A 37 10.66 13.40 4.03
CA ILE A 37 11.82 13.67 4.90
C ILE A 37 11.71 15.09 5.49
N GLY A 38 11.30 16.07 4.68
CA GLY A 38 11.09 17.43 5.15
C GLY A 38 9.99 17.52 6.22
N LEU A 39 8.94 16.73 6.06
CA LEU A 39 7.84 16.65 7.04
C LEU A 39 8.32 16.04 8.36
N ASP A 40 9.15 14.98 8.31
CA ASP A 40 9.68 14.33 9.50
C ASP A 40 10.55 15.28 10.34
N ALA A 41 11.29 16.19 9.69
CA ALA A 41 12.11 17.19 10.38
C ALA A 41 11.27 18.17 11.21
N ILE A 42 10.04 18.45 10.77
CA ILE A 42 9.12 19.38 11.43
C ILE A 42 8.27 18.64 12.48
N TYR A 43 7.69 17.50 12.11
CA TYR A 43 6.69 16.82 12.93
C TYR A 43 7.30 15.92 14.00
N THR A 44 8.45 15.28 13.70
CA THR A 44 9.11 14.31 14.60
C THR A 44 10.62 14.54 14.70
N PRO A 45 11.08 15.73 15.15
CA PRO A 45 12.50 16.05 15.21
C PRO A 45 13.28 15.06 16.09
N ARG A 46 12.65 14.52 17.14
CA ARG A 46 13.26 13.52 18.05
C ARG A 46 13.63 12.20 17.36
N TYR A 47 12.82 11.74 16.39
CA TYR A 47 13.03 10.48 15.68
C TYR A 47 13.56 10.68 14.26
N PHE A 48 13.97 11.90 13.92
CA PHE A 48 14.34 12.28 12.57
C PHE A 48 15.39 11.35 11.95
N LEU A 49 16.48 11.04 12.67
CA LEU A 49 17.52 10.15 12.14
C LEU A 49 17.00 8.73 11.91
N THR A 50 16.22 8.18 12.84
CA THR A 50 15.62 6.86 12.68
C THR A 50 14.74 6.81 11.43
N PHE A 51 13.92 7.83 11.22
CA PHE A 51 13.02 7.90 10.07
C PHE A 51 13.76 8.19 8.77
N LEU A 52 14.79 9.02 8.80
CA LEU A 52 15.67 9.24 7.67
C LEU A 52 16.28 7.91 7.19
N PHE A 53 16.82 7.08 8.09
CA PHE A 53 17.38 5.78 7.73
C PHE A 53 16.32 4.81 7.19
N ILE A 54 15.12 4.78 7.78
CA ILE A 54 14.01 3.96 7.26
C ILE A 54 13.66 4.40 5.84
N ARG A 55 13.50 5.71 5.59
CA ARG A 55 13.15 6.24 4.27
C ARG A 55 14.23 5.99 3.24
N LEU A 56 15.50 6.23 3.57
CA LEU A 56 16.62 5.93 2.69
C LEU A 56 16.72 4.42 2.40
N GLY A 57 16.44 3.57 3.40
CA GLY A 57 16.32 2.13 3.22
C GLY A 57 15.23 1.75 2.22
N VAL A 58 14.05 2.37 2.32
CA VAL A 58 12.97 2.17 1.33
C VAL A 58 13.39 2.65 -0.04
N VAL A 59 13.94 3.86 -0.18
CA VAL A 59 14.40 4.38 -1.48
C VAL A 59 15.43 3.46 -2.11
N ALA A 60 16.37 2.93 -1.33
CA ALA A 60 17.34 1.95 -1.80
C ALA A 60 16.67 0.63 -2.23
N ALA A 61 15.72 0.11 -1.43
CA ALA A 61 14.96 -1.09 -1.75
C ALA A 61 14.13 -0.92 -3.04
N VAL A 62 13.43 0.21 -3.19
CA VAL A 62 12.66 0.55 -4.39
C VAL A 62 13.57 0.72 -5.61
N GLY A 63 14.76 1.30 -5.42
CA GLY A 63 15.80 1.35 -6.45
C GLY A 63 16.22 -0.05 -6.92
N LEU A 64 16.41 -0.99 -6.00
CA LEU A 64 16.70 -2.39 -6.34
C LEU A 64 15.52 -3.06 -7.06
N ILE A 65 14.29 -2.81 -6.60
CA ILE A 65 13.05 -3.28 -7.24
C ILE A 65 12.96 -2.77 -8.68
N LEU A 66 13.31 -1.51 -8.96
CA LEU A 66 13.36 -0.95 -10.31
C LEU A 66 14.39 -1.66 -11.20
N LEU A 67 15.55 -2.04 -10.65
CA LEU A 67 16.55 -2.83 -11.38
C LEU A 67 16.07 -4.26 -11.67
N VAL A 68 15.33 -4.88 -10.76
CA VAL A 68 14.72 -6.20 -10.99
C VAL A 68 13.59 -6.10 -12.01
N LEU A 69 12.77 -5.04 -11.94
CA LEU A 69 11.68 -4.78 -12.87
C LEU A 69 12.19 -4.61 -14.31
N SER A 70 13.33 -3.94 -14.51
CA SER A 70 13.91 -3.76 -15.85
C SER A 70 14.28 -5.10 -16.49
N LYS A 71 14.86 -6.03 -15.71
CA LYS A 71 15.27 -7.37 -16.13
C LYS A 71 14.11 -8.36 -16.28
N THR A 72 12.97 -8.07 -15.67
CA THR A 72 11.82 -8.97 -15.71
C THR A 72 11.02 -8.78 -17.00
N SER A 73 10.82 -9.87 -17.74
CA SER A 73 10.04 -9.93 -18.99
C SER A 73 8.74 -10.73 -18.84
N SER A 74 8.64 -11.60 -17.83
CA SER A 74 7.43 -12.37 -17.57
C SER A 74 6.36 -11.53 -16.86
N SER A 75 5.11 -11.63 -17.32
CA SER A 75 3.96 -10.95 -16.72
C SER A 75 3.78 -11.27 -15.23
N ARG A 76 3.92 -12.55 -14.86
CA ARG A 76 3.87 -12.99 -13.45
C ARG A 76 5.01 -12.41 -12.61
N GLY A 77 6.19 -12.27 -13.21
CA GLY A 77 7.33 -11.64 -12.55
C GLY A 77 7.06 -10.16 -12.26
N VAL A 78 6.54 -9.42 -13.23
CA VAL A 78 6.17 -8.00 -13.05
C VAL A 78 5.10 -7.85 -11.96
N MET A 79 4.10 -8.74 -11.94
CA MET A 79 3.07 -8.78 -10.89
C MET A 79 3.69 -8.96 -9.50
N ASN A 80 4.58 -9.93 -9.33
CA ASN A 80 5.26 -10.18 -8.05
C ASN A 80 6.09 -8.97 -7.60
N VAL A 81 6.81 -8.34 -8.53
CA VAL A 81 7.59 -7.13 -8.26
C VAL A 81 6.70 -5.97 -7.81
N ALA A 82 5.52 -5.81 -8.42
CA ALA A 82 4.54 -4.80 -8.01
C ALA A 82 3.98 -5.07 -6.60
N LEU A 83 3.70 -6.32 -6.26
CA LEU A 83 3.28 -6.72 -4.91
C LEU A 83 4.37 -6.46 -3.88
N VAL A 84 5.62 -6.82 -4.18
CA VAL A 84 6.75 -6.57 -3.28
C VAL A 84 6.95 -5.08 -3.05
N LEU A 85 6.87 -4.26 -4.11
CA LEU A 85 6.92 -2.79 -4.00
C LEU A 85 5.88 -2.26 -3.00
N ALA A 86 4.62 -2.64 -3.22
CA ALA A 86 3.50 -2.25 -2.37
C ALA A 86 3.71 -2.66 -0.90
N LEU A 87 4.22 -3.87 -0.65
CA LEU A 87 4.47 -4.36 0.70
C LEU A 87 5.65 -3.69 1.38
N VAL A 88 6.73 -3.39 0.63
CA VAL A 88 7.87 -2.64 1.17
C VAL A 88 7.42 -1.25 1.62
N ASP A 89 6.64 -0.56 0.79
CA ASP A 89 6.12 0.77 1.11
C ASP A 89 5.18 0.74 2.33
N ALA A 90 4.26 -0.24 2.39
CA ALA A 90 3.35 -0.39 3.52
C ALA A 90 4.05 -0.80 4.81
N ALA A 91 5.01 -1.73 4.74
CA ALA A 91 5.73 -2.21 5.91
C ALA A 91 6.57 -1.10 6.53
N ALA A 92 7.26 -0.31 5.72
CA ALA A 92 8.10 0.77 6.23
C ALA A 92 7.29 1.85 6.97
N ILE A 93 6.18 2.31 6.40
CA ILE A 93 5.32 3.27 7.09
C ILE A 93 4.67 2.64 8.33
N ALA A 94 4.28 1.35 8.28
CA ALA A 94 3.73 0.64 9.44
C ALA A 94 4.74 0.55 10.60
N VAL A 95 6.01 0.32 10.31
CA VAL A 95 7.10 0.37 11.31
C VAL A 95 7.22 1.76 11.92
N MET A 96 7.17 2.82 11.11
CA MET A 96 7.21 4.20 11.62
C MET A 96 6.00 4.52 12.52
N ILE A 97 4.81 4.06 12.14
CA ILE A 97 3.60 4.19 12.96
C ILE A 97 3.79 3.47 14.29
N TYR A 98 4.29 2.23 14.28
CA TYR A 98 4.57 1.48 15.50
C TYR A 98 5.52 2.23 16.44
N ILE A 99 6.63 2.78 15.91
CA ILE A 99 7.61 3.57 16.69
C ILE A 99 6.96 4.81 17.33
N LEU A 100 6.00 5.45 16.66
CA LEU A 100 5.28 6.63 17.17
C LEU A 100 4.15 6.31 18.14
N GLY A 101 3.94 5.04 18.48
CA GLY A 101 2.84 4.63 19.34
C GLY A 101 1.57 4.25 18.58
N GLY A 102 1.69 3.55 17.45
CA GLY A 102 0.56 2.88 16.80
C GLY A 102 -0.60 3.82 16.45
N PHE A 103 -1.78 3.59 17.04
CA PHE A 103 -3.01 4.29 16.67
C PHE A 103 -3.00 5.81 16.89
N LEU A 104 -2.11 6.31 17.74
CA LEU A 104 -1.99 7.74 18.02
C LEU A 104 -1.15 8.49 16.98
N SER A 105 -0.48 7.76 16.09
CA SER A 105 0.41 8.33 15.09
C SER A 105 -0.34 8.99 13.94
N SER A 106 0.05 10.22 13.60
CA SER A 106 -0.41 10.90 12.38
C SER A 106 0.07 10.19 11.09
N TYR A 107 1.09 9.33 11.18
CA TYR A 107 1.64 8.61 10.02
C TYR A 107 0.66 7.57 9.46
N TYR A 108 -0.42 7.28 10.19
CA TYR A 108 -1.58 6.57 9.66
C TYR A 108 -2.14 7.24 8.39
N GLN A 109 -2.12 8.57 8.30
CA GLN A 109 -2.50 9.28 7.08
C GLN A 109 -1.56 8.97 5.91
N GLY A 110 -0.25 8.86 6.20
CA GLY A 110 0.74 8.41 5.23
C GLY A 110 0.44 7.01 4.70
N LEU A 111 0.09 6.06 5.58
CA LEU A 111 -0.32 4.71 5.16
C LEU A 111 -1.53 4.76 4.22
N ASN A 112 -2.55 5.57 4.52
CA ASN A 112 -3.72 5.73 3.66
C ASN A 112 -3.35 6.24 2.26
N ILE A 113 -2.45 7.22 2.17
CA ILE A 113 -1.96 7.74 0.89
C ILE A 113 -1.28 6.63 0.08
N ILE A 114 -0.44 5.81 0.71
CA ILE A 114 0.23 4.70 0.01
C ILE A 114 -0.81 3.69 -0.47
N VAL A 115 -1.76 3.27 0.37
CA VAL A 115 -2.83 2.34 -0.03
C VAL A 115 -3.66 2.88 -1.20
N MET A 116 -4.05 4.16 -1.15
CA MET A 116 -4.77 4.82 -2.25
C MET A 116 -3.93 4.88 -3.53
N GLY A 117 -2.65 5.24 -3.42
CA GLY A 117 -1.72 5.26 -4.55
C GLY A 117 -1.60 3.89 -5.21
N MET A 118 -1.51 2.82 -4.43
CA MET A 118 -1.47 1.45 -4.94
C MET A 118 -2.76 1.06 -5.66
N ILE A 119 -3.94 1.36 -5.08
CA ILE A 119 -5.26 1.09 -5.67
C ILE A 119 -5.35 1.69 -7.08
N VAL A 120 -4.86 2.92 -7.24
CA VAL A 120 -4.97 3.67 -8.50
C VAL A 120 -3.92 3.22 -9.52
N LEU A 121 -2.67 3.01 -9.08
CA LEU A 121 -1.55 2.82 -10.00
C LEU A 121 -1.36 1.37 -10.42
N ILE A 122 -1.63 0.39 -9.55
CA ILE A 122 -1.30 -1.00 -9.82
C ILE A 122 -2.58 -1.78 -10.16
N PRO A 123 -2.81 -2.11 -11.45
CA PRO A 123 -4.00 -2.81 -11.88
C PRO A 123 -3.90 -4.30 -11.57
N LEU A 124 -3.90 -4.66 -10.28
CA LEU A 124 -3.85 -6.04 -9.81
C LEU A 124 -5.16 -6.78 -10.12
N ALA A 125 -5.05 -8.11 -10.27
CA ALA A 125 -6.22 -8.99 -10.29
C ALA A 125 -6.82 -9.07 -8.88
N LEU A 126 -8.14 -9.19 -8.79
CA LEU A 126 -8.89 -9.08 -7.53
C LEU A 126 -8.35 -9.96 -6.40
N ARG A 127 -7.91 -11.19 -6.72
CA ARG A 127 -7.33 -12.12 -5.72
C ARG A 127 -6.07 -11.56 -5.07
N TRP A 128 -5.16 -11.03 -5.88
CA TRP A 128 -3.89 -10.45 -5.40
C TRP A 128 -4.13 -9.12 -4.68
N THR A 129 -5.09 -8.34 -5.17
CA THR A 129 -5.54 -7.12 -4.51
C THR A 129 -6.03 -7.37 -3.09
N ILE A 130 -6.92 -8.36 -2.90
CA ILE A 130 -7.46 -8.71 -1.58
C ILE A 130 -6.35 -9.20 -0.65
N ALA A 131 -5.47 -10.08 -1.14
CA ALA A 131 -4.34 -10.57 -0.36
C ALA A 131 -3.41 -9.44 0.10
N LEU A 132 -3.08 -8.51 -0.80
CA LEU A 132 -2.28 -7.33 -0.49
C LEU A 132 -2.96 -6.48 0.60
N TYR A 133 -4.25 -6.17 0.45
CA TYR A 133 -4.94 -5.32 1.42
C TYR A 133 -5.08 -5.96 2.79
N ILE A 134 -5.35 -7.26 2.86
CA ILE A 134 -5.35 -7.99 4.13
C ILE A 134 -3.97 -7.91 4.78
N LEU A 135 -2.90 -8.08 4.00
CA LEU A 135 -1.55 -8.04 4.52
C LEU A 135 -1.18 -6.64 5.03
N VAL A 136 -1.53 -5.58 4.30
CA VAL A 136 -1.35 -4.19 4.75
C VAL A 136 -2.16 -3.91 6.03
N TRP A 137 -3.40 -4.38 6.09
CA TRP A 137 -4.23 -4.26 7.28
C TRP A 137 -3.57 -4.94 8.48
N ILE A 138 -3.07 -6.16 8.33
CA ILE A 138 -2.38 -6.92 9.39
C ILE A 138 -1.11 -6.20 9.83
N MET A 139 -0.29 -5.72 8.88
CA MET A 139 0.95 -4.99 9.16
C MET A 139 0.73 -3.74 10.01
N TYR A 140 -0.40 -3.07 9.84
CA TYR A 140 -0.76 -1.90 10.64
C TYR A 140 -1.47 -2.28 11.95
N ALA A 141 -2.52 -3.09 11.86
CA ALA A 141 -3.43 -3.37 12.96
C ALA A 141 -2.77 -4.21 14.04
N VAL A 142 -2.03 -5.27 13.69
CA VAL A 142 -1.47 -6.18 14.69
C VAL A 142 -0.44 -5.50 15.59
N PRO A 143 0.61 -4.82 15.07
CA PRO A 143 1.56 -4.13 15.93
C PRO A 143 0.90 -3.01 16.76
N SER A 144 -0.06 -2.29 16.16
CA SER A 144 -0.77 -1.21 16.86
C SER A 144 -1.67 -1.73 17.99
N LEU A 145 -2.34 -2.87 17.78
CA LEU A 145 -3.14 -3.54 18.81
C LEU A 145 -2.26 -4.08 19.94
N VAL A 146 -1.10 -4.65 19.62
CA VAL A 146 -0.13 -5.07 20.64
C VAL A 146 0.27 -3.89 21.51
N THR A 147 0.63 -2.75 20.92
CA THR A 147 0.94 -1.52 21.67
C THR A 147 -0.23 -1.06 22.54
N TYR A 148 -1.46 -1.12 22.02
CA TYR A 148 -2.67 -0.77 22.76
C TYR A 148 -2.86 -1.67 24.00
N PHE A 149 -2.80 -2.99 23.83
CA PHE A 149 -2.99 -3.96 24.92
C PHE A 149 -1.86 -3.95 25.95
N LEU A 150 -0.65 -3.49 25.58
CA LEU A 150 0.47 -3.32 26.51
C LEU A 150 0.33 -2.10 27.44
N GLY A 151 -0.81 -1.40 27.42
CA GLY A 151 -1.12 -0.33 28.37
C GLY A 151 -0.81 1.05 27.83
N GLN A 152 -1.20 1.32 26.59
CA GLN A 152 -1.00 2.62 25.97
C GLN A 152 -1.77 3.72 26.73
N LYS A 153 -1.04 4.74 27.19
CA LYS A 153 -1.61 5.82 28.02
C LYS A 153 -2.54 6.73 27.19
N PRO A 154 -3.64 7.22 27.80
CA PRO A 154 -4.53 8.19 27.16
C PRO A 154 -3.79 9.50 26.87
N ILE A 155 -4.23 10.20 25.80
CA ILE A 155 -3.73 11.53 25.47
C ILE A 155 -4.61 12.55 26.19
N VAL A 156 -3.98 13.52 26.84
CA VAL A 156 -4.68 14.69 27.39
C VAL A 156 -4.60 15.82 26.36
N VAL A 157 -5.74 16.26 25.84
CA VAL A 157 -5.84 17.43 24.96
C VAL A 157 -6.70 18.46 25.67
N ASP A 158 -6.17 19.66 25.90
CA ASP A 158 -6.86 20.76 26.59
C ASP A 158 -7.46 20.39 27.96
N GLY A 159 -6.75 19.51 28.70
CA GLY A 159 -7.20 19.03 30.01
C GLY A 159 -8.27 17.94 29.97
N VAL A 160 -8.70 17.52 28.78
CA VAL A 160 -9.64 16.40 28.58
C VAL A 160 -8.85 15.15 28.21
N GLU A 161 -9.01 14.10 29.01
CA GLU A 161 -8.46 12.79 28.68
C GLU A 161 -9.26 12.18 27.53
N ILE A 162 -8.58 11.92 26.41
CA ILE A 162 -9.16 11.22 25.26
C ILE A 162 -8.73 9.76 25.35
N GLU A 163 -9.72 8.88 25.51
CA GLU A 163 -9.49 7.44 25.56
C GLU A 163 -8.97 6.90 24.22
N VAL A 164 -7.92 6.08 24.29
CA VAL A 164 -7.20 5.56 23.11
C VAL A 164 -8.10 4.72 22.21
N TRP A 165 -9.14 4.05 22.74
CA TRP A 165 -10.05 3.23 21.95
C TRP A 165 -10.75 4.02 20.84
N ARG A 166 -10.95 5.34 21.01
CA ARG A 166 -11.55 6.20 19.99
C ARG A 166 -10.68 6.25 18.74
N PHE A 167 -9.36 6.33 18.91
CA PHE A 167 -8.39 6.30 17.81
C PHE A 167 -8.28 4.91 17.18
N VAL A 168 -8.33 3.84 18.01
CA VAL A 168 -8.35 2.46 17.54
C VAL A 168 -9.55 2.24 16.62
N ALA A 169 -10.76 2.55 17.09
CA ALA A 169 -11.99 2.39 16.32
C ALA A 169 -11.97 3.22 15.05
N ASN A 170 -11.59 4.50 15.15
CA ASN A 170 -11.50 5.40 14.01
C ASN A 170 -10.57 4.85 12.92
N ASN A 171 -9.32 4.55 13.26
CA ASN A 171 -8.32 4.15 12.27
C ASN A 171 -8.65 2.77 11.67
N LEU A 172 -9.14 1.81 12.48
CA LEU A 172 -9.52 0.50 11.95
C LEU A 172 -10.74 0.59 11.03
N VAL A 173 -11.76 1.39 11.36
CA VAL A 173 -12.92 1.59 10.51
C VAL A 173 -12.52 2.26 9.19
N PHE A 174 -11.74 3.34 9.24
CA PHE A 174 -11.31 4.04 8.03
C PHE A 174 -10.41 3.18 7.14
N LEU A 175 -9.45 2.46 7.71
CA LEU A 175 -8.56 1.59 6.92
C LEU A 175 -9.36 0.46 6.26
N THR A 176 -10.28 -0.14 7.00
CA THR A 176 -11.16 -1.20 6.48
C THR A 176 -12.06 -0.65 5.38
N ALA A 177 -12.62 0.56 5.53
CA ALA A 177 -13.42 1.20 4.50
C ALA A 177 -12.62 1.47 3.23
N ILE A 178 -11.38 2.00 3.34
CA ILE A 178 -10.51 2.23 2.19
C ILE A 178 -10.20 0.92 1.46
N ILE A 179 -9.92 -0.16 2.20
CA ILE A 179 -9.67 -1.49 1.64
C ILE A 179 -10.91 -2.05 0.93
N ILE A 180 -12.09 -1.92 1.52
CA ILE A 180 -13.36 -2.37 0.90
C ILE A 180 -13.62 -1.59 -0.39
N VAL A 181 -13.48 -0.26 -0.35
CA VAL A 181 -13.66 0.60 -1.52
C VAL A 181 -12.63 0.27 -2.59
N GLY A 182 -11.36 0.06 -2.21
CA GLY A 182 -10.30 -0.35 -3.11
C GLY A 182 -10.54 -1.72 -3.74
N ALA A 183 -11.07 -2.68 -2.99
CA ALA A 183 -11.40 -4.01 -3.48
C ALA A 183 -12.58 -3.95 -4.45
N PHE A 184 -13.60 -3.17 -4.13
CA PHE A 184 -14.74 -2.93 -5.02
C PHE A 184 -14.30 -2.22 -6.30
N GLY A 185 -13.48 -1.18 -6.21
CA GLY A 185 -12.91 -0.49 -7.36
C GLY A 185 -12.05 -1.41 -8.24
N SER A 186 -11.23 -2.26 -7.63
CA SER A 186 -10.46 -3.29 -8.34
C SER A 186 -11.39 -4.28 -9.06
N SER A 187 -12.49 -4.70 -8.43
CA SER A 187 -13.48 -5.59 -9.05
C SER A 187 -14.18 -4.97 -10.25
N ILE A 188 -14.56 -3.68 -10.17
CA ILE A 188 -15.15 -2.94 -11.28
C ILE A 188 -14.15 -2.82 -12.42
N MET A 189 -12.93 -2.36 -12.13
CA MET A 189 -11.88 -2.23 -13.13
C MET A 189 -11.55 -3.57 -13.80
N GLU A 190 -11.54 -4.67 -13.05
CA GLU A 190 -11.35 -6.00 -13.63
C GLU A 190 -12.54 -6.40 -14.53
N SER A 191 -13.77 -6.10 -14.12
CA SER A 191 -14.95 -6.39 -14.93
C SER A 191 -14.97 -5.61 -16.26
N ILE A 192 -14.59 -4.33 -16.24
CA ILE A 192 -14.46 -3.49 -17.43
C ILE A 192 -13.38 -4.07 -18.34
N ARG A 193 -12.20 -4.39 -17.78
CA ARG A 193 -11.08 -5.02 -18.50
C ARG A 193 -11.49 -6.31 -19.20
N ARG A 194 -12.21 -7.20 -18.51
CA ARG A 194 -12.69 -8.47 -19.10
C ARG A 194 -13.71 -8.25 -20.22
N ARG A 195 -14.51 -7.17 -20.16
CA ARG A 195 -15.49 -6.83 -21.22
C ARG A 195 -14.80 -6.27 -22.46
N GLU A 196 -13.82 -5.37 -22.28
CA GLU A 196 -13.05 -4.78 -23.37
C GLU A 196 -12.29 -5.84 -24.18
N LEU A 197 -11.62 -6.79 -23.50
CA LEU A 197 -10.88 -7.86 -24.18
C LEU A 197 -11.81 -8.74 -25.03
N ARG A 198 -12.98 -9.12 -24.47
CA ARG A 198 -13.96 -9.93 -25.20
C ARG A 198 -14.53 -9.22 -26.42
N GLY A 199 -14.77 -7.91 -26.31
CA GLY A 199 -15.25 -7.11 -27.44
C GLY A 199 -14.24 -7.06 -28.59
N ARG A 200 -12.94 -6.97 -28.29
CA ARG A 200 -11.88 -6.97 -29.31
C ARG A 200 -11.70 -8.34 -29.98
N LEU A 201 -11.70 -9.42 -29.19
CA LEU A 201 -11.59 -10.79 -29.71
C LEU A 201 -12.79 -11.21 -30.59
N GLN A 202 -13.92 -10.51 -30.53
CA GLN A 202 -15.07 -10.75 -31.39
C GLN A 202 -15.00 -9.97 -32.72
N LEU A 203 -14.08 -9.00 -32.83
CA LEU A 203 -13.87 -8.17 -34.02
C LEU A 203 -12.67 -8.64 -34.86
N GLU A 204 -11.85 -9.55 -34.33
CA GLU A 204 -10.79 -10.29 -35.05
C GLU A 204 -11.34 -11.62 -35.60
#